data_AF-A0A7S1AIF3-F1
#
_entry.id   AF-A0A7S1AIF3-F1
#
_cell.length_a   1.000
_cell.length_b   1.000
_cell.length_c   1.000
_cell.angle_alpha   90.00
_cell.angle_beta   90.00
_cell.angle_gamma   90.00
#
_symmetry.space_group_name_H-M   'P 1'
#
loop_
_entity.id
_entity.type
_entity.pdbx_description
1 polymer ?
#
loop_
_entity_poly.entity_id
_entity_poly.type
_entity_poly.pdbx_seq_one_letter_code
_entity_poly.pdbx_strand_id
1 'polypeptide(L)'
;NGPLQVAEDAIYSVGSLLMPQVETKLGFGMDTRSETTLMMPLTDEDSEPPEIGNAEAASFLKMMWRAHLQVIINAGPGAGLLKFMPKASQPHVEVMLEPGMLAVFMPSVVKFSYKPSPKSLSLSCWFLEAEREFVLTDVGDAMQDSLMLTASGPPFPTKPEPVTVCAMSTRYAFGADEPAKVWAGFSKSGWDTGIEFPFARFDVNIYYEENADQTSGKSYTRHGGFSDGIELFDCRFFDISPVEAAGMDPTQRQVMEVTYVCLQAAGWSKKNLSAKSAQIGMFVGLDKNEWNGMPKEISAMGAASSANSITANRFSYSMNLKGASMTIDTACSGSLVSTHTAKIYLLYKQVDQCVACLTTGVNLSISPATYIGCCAAGMHSHTGRCFTFNETADGYMRGEATASHCMKRKVFERDTGDYSMVAGSQVNQDGRSASLTAPNGPSQERCNIATIR
;
A
#
# COMPACT_ATOMS: atom_id res chain seq x y z
N ASN A 1 -24.89 -47.66 -12.61
CA ASN A 1 -23.43 -47.44 -12.64
C ASN A 1 -23.02 -47.02 -14.03
N GLY A 2 -23.20 -45.74 -14.36
CA GLY A 2 -22.74 -45.16 -15.63
C GLY A 2 -21.24 -44.79 -15.57
N PRO A 3 -20.57 -44.56 -16.71
CA PRO A 3 -19.14 -44.20 -16.76
C PRO A 3 -18.78 -42.96 -15.92
N LEU A 4 -19.68 -41.97 -15.85
CA LEU A 4 -19.53 -40.77 -15.02
C LEU A 4 -19.49 -41.10 -13.52
N GLN A 5 -20.33 -42.03 -13.07
CA GLN A 5 -20.38 -42.43 -11.66
C GLN A 5 -19.10 -43.13 -11.24
N VAL A 6 -18.52 -43.96 -12.12
CA VAL A 6 -17.23 -44.62 -11.87
C VAL A 6 -16.10 -43.59 -11.76
N ALA A 7 -16.14 -42.52 -12.57
CA ALA A 7 -15.15 -41.46 -12.51
C ALA A 7 -15.30 -40.59 -11.24
N GLU A 8 -16.53 -40.31 -10.80
CA GLU A 8 -16.80 -39.67 -9.51
C GLU A 8 -16.29 -40.50 -8.33
N ASP A 9 -16.56 -41.81 -8.32
CA ASP A 9 -16.09 -42.73 -7.28
C ASP A 9 -14.56 -42.78 -7.22
N ALA A 10 -13.89 -42.69 -8.37
CA ALA A 10 -12.44 -42.61 -8.46
C ALA A 10 -11.89 -41.31 -7.87
N ILE A 11 -12.50 -40.15 -8.17
CA ILE A 11 -12.11 -38.85 -7.60
C ILE A 11 -12.27 -38.87 -6.07
N TYR A 12 -13.40 -39.40 -5.59
CA TYR A 12 -13.65 -39.56 -4.15
C TYR A 12 -12.61 -40.45 -3.46
N SER A 13 -12.25 -41.57 -4.10
CA SER A 13 -11.24 -42.50 -3.59
C SER A 13 -9.86 -41.84 -3.49
N VAL A 14 -9.48 -41.03 -4.50
CA VAL A 14 -8.23 -40.26 -4.49
C VAL A 14 -8.22 -39.25 -3.33
N GLY A 15 -9.32 -38.52 -3.12
CA GLY A 15 -9.45 -37.60 -1.99
C GLY A 15 -9.26 -38.31 -0.65
N SER A 16 -9.94 -39.43 -0.45
CA SER A 16 -9.85 -40.24 0.79
C SER A 16 -8.44 -40.77 1.05
N LEU A 17 -7.69 -41.12 0.00
CA LEU A 17 -6.30 -41.59 0.11
C LEU A 17 -5.32 -40.46 0.41
N LEU A 18 -5.54 -39.27 -0.15
CA LEU A 18 -4.63 -38.14 0.00
C LEU A 18 -4.85 -37.38 1.32
N MET A 19 -6.09 -37.23 1.77
CA MET A 19 -6.48 -36.40 2.92
C MET A 19 -5.57 -36.56 4.16
N PRO A 20 -5.21 -37.78 4.62
CA PRO A 20 -4.40 -37.94 5.83
C PRO A 20 -2.94 -37.52 5.68
N GLN A 21 -2.43 -37.33 4.46
CA GLN A 21 -1.01 -37.07 4.20
C GLN A 21 -0.74 -35.67 3.63
N VAL A 22 -1.75 -35.01 3.10
CA VAL A 22 -1.61 -33.74 2.37
C VAL A 22 -1.10 -32.63 3.28
N GLU A 23 -1.61 -32.49 4.50
CA GLU A 23 -1.16 -31.45 5.43
C GLU A 23 0.31 -31.62 5.80
N THR A 24 0.72 -32.84 6.18
CA THR A 24 2.10 -33.11 6.59
C THR A 24 3.09 -33.03 5.42
N LYS A 25 2.71 -33.45 4.20
CA LYS A 25 3.62 -33.52 3.06
C LYS A 25 3.61 -32.29 2.16
N LEU A 26 2.47 -31.62 2.04
CA LEU A 26 2.24 -30.53 1.10
C LEU A 26 1.92 -29.20 1.78
N GLY A 27 1.71 -29.18 3.11
CA GLY A 27 1.64 -27.95 3.91
C GLY A 27 0.30 -27.22 3.89
N PHE A 28 -0.80 -27.88 3.51
CA PHE A 28 -2.15 -27.29 3.55
C PHE A 28 -3.20 -28.32 3.98
N GLY A 29 -4.30 -27.88 4.58
CA GLY A 29 -5.42 -28.75 4.95
C GLY A 29 -6.33 -29.04 3.74
N MET A 30 -6.75 -30.29 3.56
CA MET A 30 -7.72 -30.67 2.53
C MET A 30 -9.06 -30.99 3.18
N ASP A 31 -10.09 -30.21 2.86
CA ASP A 31 -11.38 -30.23 3.56
C ASP A 31 -12.53 -30.61 2.62
N THR A 32 -12.68 -29.88 1.51
CA THR A 32 -13.78 -30.02 0.54
C THR A 32 -13.26 -30.16 -0.88
N ARG A 33 -14.16 -30.37 -1.85
CA ARG A 33 -13.83 -30.40 -3.28
C ARG A 33 -14.79 -29.53 -4.08
N SER A 34 -14.38 -29.04 -5.24
CA SER A 34 -15.27 -28.34 -6.17
C SER A 34 -16.29 -29.31 -6.80
N GLU A 35 -17.30 -28.75 -7.46
CA GLU A 35 -18.09 -29.52 -8.42
C GLU A 35 -17.18 -30.06 -9.53
N THR A 36 -17.57 -31.20 -10.09
CA THR A 36 -16.83 -31.83 -11.18
C THR A 36 -17.20 -31.18 -12.50
N THR A 37 -16.21 -30.61 -13.17
CA THR A 37 -16.39 -29.97 -14.48
C THR A 37 -16.05 -30.93 -15.60
N LEU A 38 -16.92 -30.99 -16.60
CA LEU A 38 -16.68 -31.74 -17.84
C LEU A 38 -15.82 -30.91 -18.80
N MET A 39 -14.72 -31.49 -19.28
CA MET A 39 -13.82 -30.89 -20.27
C MET A 39 -14.02 -31.54 -21.63
N MET A 40 -14.55 -30.77 -22.59
CA MET A 40 -14.79 -31.20 -23.97
C MET A 40 -14.01 -30.31 -24.96
N PRO A 41 -13.75 -30.81 -26.18
CA PRO A 41 -13.24 -29.98 -27.27
C PRO A 41 -14.21 -28.84 -27.56
N LEU A 42 -13.67 -27.64 -27.76
CA LEU A 42 -14.43 -26.50 -28.26
C LEU A 42 -14.92 -26.81 -29.68
N THR A 43 -16.17 -26.47 -29.97
CA THR A 43 -16.72 -26.46 -31.32
C THR A 43 -16.70 -25.03 -31.89
N ASP A 44 -16.79 -24.88 -33.21
CA ASP A 44 -16.74 -23.55 -33.85
C ASP A 44 -17.91 -22.62 -33.46
N GLU A 45 -18.92 -23.13 -32.72
CA GLU A 45 -20.06 -22.37 -32.18
C GLU A 45 -19.81 -21.80 -30.75
N ASP A 46 -18.70 -22.18 -30.09
CA ASP A 46 -18.41 -21.83 -28.68
C ASP A 46 -17.48 -20.60 -28.52
N SER A 47 -17.46 -19.66 -29.48
CA SER A 47 -16.36 -18.69 -29.61
C SER A 47 -16.35 -17.54 -28.59
N GLU A 48 -17.42 -17.32 -27.84
CA GLU A 48 -17.47 -16.27 -26.81
C GLU A 48 -17.84 -16.85 -25.43
N PRO A 49 -16.99 -16.65 -24.40
CA PRO A 49 -17.34 -17.04 -23.04
C PRO A 49 -18.54 -16.22 -22.56
N PRO A 50 -19.49 -16.83 -21.81
CA PRO A 50 -20.64 -16.11 -21.28
C PRO A 50 -20.21 -14.96 -20.35
N GLU A 51 -20.98 -13.87 -20.33
CA GLU A 51 -20.78 -12.80 -19.34
C GLU A 51 -21.00 -13.35 -17.92
N ILE A 52 -19.98 -13.22 -17.06
CA ILE A 52 -20.01 -13.72 -15.69
C ILE A 52 -20.47 -12.59 -14.75
N GLY A 53 -21.54 -12.83 -13.98
CA GLY A 53 -22.01 -11.87 -12.98
C GLY A 53 -21.08 -11.75 -11.77
N ASN A 54 -21.09 -10.59 -11.08
CA ASN A 54 -20.22 -10.34 -9.91
C ASN A 54 -20.32 -11.39 -8.81
N ALA A 55 -21.52 -11.94 -8.56
CA ALA A 55 -21.72 -12.97 -7.53
C ALA A 55 -21.07 -14.31 -7.94
N GLU A 56 -21.16 -14.66 -9.21
CA GLU A 56 -20.56 -15.87 -9.77
C GLU A 56 -19.03 -15.76 -9.81
N ALA A 57 -18.51 -14.58 -10.21
CA ALA A 57 -17.09 -14.27 -10.13
C ALA A 57 -16.56 -14.34 -8.68
N ALA A 58 -17.29 -13.78 -7.72
CA ALA A 58 -16.92 -13.83 -6.30
C ALA A 58 -16.92 -15.27 -5.75
N SER A 59 -17.90 -16.08 -6.13
CA SER A 59 -17.97 -17.51 -5.76
C SER A 59 -16.77 -18.29 -6.33
N PHE A 60 -16.49 -18.08 -7.62
CA PHE A 60 -15.33 -18.69 -8.29
C PHE A 60 -14.00 -18.28 -7.63
N LEU A 61 -13.79 -17.00 -7.34
CA LEU A 61 -12.57 -16.52 -6.69
C LEU A 61 -12.40 -17.08 -5.27
N LYS A 62 -13.48 -17.15 -4.48
CA LYS A 62 -13.47 -17.79 -3.16
C LYS A 62 -13.05 -19.25 -3.23
N MET A 63 -13.56 -19.99 -4.21
CA MET A 63 -13.17 -21.37 -4.46
C MET A 63 -11.70 -21.45 -4.88
N MET A 64 -11.27 -20.64 -5.85
CA MET A 64 -9.90 -20.69 -6.38
C MET A 64 -8.83 -20.32 -5.36
N TRP A 65 -9.12 -19.43 -4.40
CA TRP A 65 -8.22 -19.14 -3.27
C TRP A 65 -7.97 -20.33 -2.36
N ARG A 66 -8.92 -21.27 -2.29
CA ARG A 66 -8.82 -22.48 -1.48
C ARG A 66 -8.28 -23.65 -2.29
N ALA A 67 -8.14 -23.53 -3.61
CA ALA A 67 -7.83 -24.62 -4.51
C ALA A 67 -6.33 -24.93 -4.57
N HIS A 68 -5.92 -26.09 -4.07
CA HIS A 68 -4.51 -26.46 -3.95
C HIS A 68 -4.09 -27.68 -4.80
N LEU A 69 -5.01 -28.63 -5.03
CA LEU A 69 -4.78 -29.79 -5.89
C LEU A 69 -5.82 -29.85 -6.99
N GLN A 70 -5.37 -30.16 -8.20
CA GLN A 70 -6.22 -30.41 -9.34
C GLN A 70 -6.18 -31.90 -9.70
N VAL A 71 -7.37 -32.47 -9.94
CA VAL A 71 -7.54 -33.82 -10.46
C VAL A 71 -8.15 -33.73 -11.85
N ILE A 72 -7.59 -34.48 -12.80
CA ILE A 72 -8.17 -34.70 -14.12
C ILE A 72 -8.22 -36.20 -14.38
N ILE A 73 -9.40 -36.72 -14.70
CA ILE A 73 -9.59 -38.12 -15.11
C ILE A 73 -10.17 -38.19 -16.52
N ASN A 74 -9.56 -39.00 -17.38
CA ASN A 74 -10.12 -39.27 -18.69
C ASN A 74 -10.96 -40.54 -18.67
N ALA A 75 -12.28 -40.38 -18.74
CA ALA A 75 -13.24 -41.48 -18.77
C ALA A 75 -13.67 -41.87 -20.20
N GLY A 76 -13.32 -41.05 -21.20
CA GLY A 76 -13.75 -41.24 -22.59
C GLY A 76 -12.81 -42.12 -23.42
N PRO A 77 -13.24 -42.56 -24.60
CA PRO A 77 -12.46 -43.43 -25.49
C PRO A 77 -11.30 -42.71 -26.20
N GLY A 78 -11.29 -41.37 -26.25
CA GLY A 78 -10.20 -40.58 -26.82
C GLY A 78 -9.26 -40.02 -25.75
N ALA A 79 -7.97 -39.90 -26.05
CA ALA A 79 -6.96 -39.33 -25.15
C ALA A 79 -7.03 -37.79 -25.08
N GLY A 80 -6.42 -37.18 -24.07
CA GLY A 80 -6.20 -35.73 -24.00
C GLY A 80 -4.74 -35.40 -23.75
N LEU A 81 -4.24 -34.29 -24.30
CA LEU A 81 -2.86 -33.86 -24.10
C LEU A 81 -2.80 -32.94 -22.89
N LEU A 82 -2.13 -33.38 -21.82
CA LEU A 82 -1.86 -32.59 -20.62
C LEU A 82 -0.40 -32.11 -20.66
N LYS A 83 -0.20 -30.81 -20.76
CA LYS A 83 1.13 -30.19 -20.72
C LYS A 83 1.37 -29.58 -19.35
N PHE A 84 2.47 -29.96 -18.72
CA PHE A 84 2.98 -29.36 -17.49
C PHE A 84 4.17 -28.46 -17.79
N MET A 85 4.11 -27.26 -17.22
CA MET A 85 5.12 -26.23 -17.28
C MET A 85 5.54 -25.93 -15.84
N PRO A 86 6.57 -26.63 -15.32
CA PRO A 86 7.05 -26.39 -13.97
C PRO A 86 7.43 -24.93 -13.76
N LYS A 87 7.12 -24.35 -12.59
CA LYS A 87 7.50 -22.98 -12.27
C LYS A 87 8.99 -22.85 -11.91
N ALA A 88 9.63 -23.94 -11.51
CA ALA A 88 11.09 -24.05 -11.41
C ALA A 88 11.71 -24.31 -12.79
N SER A 89 13.01 -24.03 -12.98
CA SER A 89 13.76 -24.24 -14.24
C SER A 89 13.94 -25.71 -14.64
N GLN A 90 12.83 -26.44 -14.81
CA GLN A 90 12.75 -27.83 -15.23
C GLN A 90 12.09 -27.91 -16.62
N PRO A 91 12.40 -28.97 -17.41
CA PRO A 91 11.83 -29.12 -18.74
C PRO A 91 10.31 -29.30 -18.69
N HIS A 92 9.63 -28.85 -19.75
CA HIS A 92 8.21 -29.11 -19.96
C HIS A 92 7.95 -30.62 -20.06
N VAL A 93 6.85 -31.06 -19.45
CA VAL A 93 6.42 -32.46 -19.48
C VAL A 93 5.08 -32.54 -20.19
N GLU A 94 5.03 -33.32 -21.26
CA GLU A 94 3.79 -33.59 -21.98
C GLU A 94 3.34 -35.02 -21.68
N VAL A 95 2.11 -35.18 -21.19
CA VAL A 95 1.51 -36.46 -20.84
C VAL A 95 0.24 -36.64 -21.66
N MET A 96 0.18 -37.74 -22.41
CA MET A 96 -1.07 -38.19 -23.02
C MET A 96 -1.90 -38.87 -21.95
N LEU A 97 -3.01 -38.23 -21.57
CA LEU A 97 -3.97 -38.76 -20.63
C LEU A 97 -4.88 -39.75 -21.36
N GLU A 98 -4.47 -41.01 -21.40
CA GLU A 98 -5.19 -42.11 -22.05
C GLU A 98 -6.51 -42.47 -21.30
N PRO A 99 -7.46 -43.17 -21.94
CA PRO A 99 -8.67 -43.64 -21.27
C PRO A 99 -8.36 -44.43 -19.99
N GLY A 100 -8.98 -44.03 -18.88
CA GLY A 100 -8.76 -44.61 -17.55
C GLY A 100 -7.58 -44.02 -16.77
N MET A 101 -6.82 -43.07 -17.34
CA MET A 101 -5.77 -42.36 -16.61
C MET A 101 -6.33 -41.22 -15.77
N LEU A 102 -5.75 -41.06 -14.59
CA LEU A 102 -6.01 -39.96 -13.66
C LEU A 102 -4.69 -39.24 -13.37
N ALA A 103 -4.72 -37.91 -13.48
CA ALA A 103 -3.63 -37.03 -13.12
C ALA A 103 -4.02 -36.22 -11.88
N VAL A 104 -3.13 -36.21 -10.87
CA VAL A 104 -3.21 -35.33 -9.71
C VAL A 104 -1.96 -34.46 -9.67
N PHE A 105 -2.12 -33.15 -9.54
CA PHE A 105 -1.00 -32.22 -9.50
C PHE A 105 -1.35 -30.95 -8.71
N MET A 106 -0.31 -30.19 -8.33
CA MET A 106 -0.43 -28.93 -7.60
C MET A 106 -0.16 -27.73 -8.52
N PRO A 107 -1.17 -26.91 -8.84
CA PRO A 107 -0.97 -25.73 -9.69
C PRO A 107 -0.12 -24.62 -9.04
N SER A 108 0.12 -24.71 -7.74
CA SER A 108 1.13 -23.89 -7.06
C SER A 108 2.55 -24.18 -7.59
N VAL A 109 2.84 -25.42 -7.99
CA VAL A 109 4.17 -25.89 -8.44
C VAL A 109 4.28 -25.95 -9.97
N VAL A 110 3.20 -26.32 -10.67
CA VAL A 110 3.19 -26.46 -12.13
C VAL A 110 2.11 -25.58 -12.76
N LYS A 111 2.45 -24.80 -13.79
CA LYS A 111 1.44 -24.29 -14.73
C LYS A 111 1.04 -25.46 -15.64
N PHE A 112 -0.22 -25.52 -16.08
CA PHE A 112 -0.66 -26.62 -16.95
C PHE A 112 -1.58 -26.12 -18.06
N SER A 113 -1.65 -26.90 -19.14
CA SER A 113 -2.71 -26.78 -20.14
C SER A 113 -3.21 -28.16 -20.51
N TYR A 114 -4.52 -28.29 -20.71
CA TYR A 114 -5.14 -29.54 -21.11
C TYR A 114 -5.88 -29.33 -22.43
N LYS A 115 -5.57 -30.16 -23.43
CA LYS A 115 -6.20 -30.13 -24.74
C LYS A 115 -6.95 -31.45 -25.00
N PRO A 116 -8.29 -31.48 -24.89
CA PRO A 116 -9.08 -32.65 -25.19
C PRO A 116 -9.02 -32.98 -26.70
N SER A 117 -8.99 -34.27 -27.05
CA SER A 117 -9.18 -34.71 -28.44
C SER A 117 -10.68 -34.84 -28.79
N PRO A 118 -11.08 -34.87 -30.07
CA PRO A 118 -12.49 -34.92 -30.53
C PRO A 118 -13.37 -36.04 -29.95
N LYS A 119 -12.79 -37.07 -29.31
CA LYS A 119 -13.51 -38.18 -28.66
C LYS A 119 -13.18 -38.35 -27.17
N SER A 120 -12.49 -37.39 -26.58
CA SER A 120 -12.15 -37.42 -25.15
C SER A 120 -13.32 -36.97 -24.29
N LEU A 121 -13.44 -37.60 -23.12
CA LEU A 121 -14.42 -37.24 -22.09
C LEU A 121 -13.63 -37.17 -20.78
N SER A 122 -13.15 -35.99 -20.44
CA SER A 122 -12.36 -35.80 -19.22
C SER A 122 -13.12 -34.98 -18.19
N LEU A 123 -13.04 -35.41 -16.94
CA LEU A 123 -13.62 -34.72 -15.81
C LEU A 123 -12.49 -34.08 -15.01
N SER A 124 -12.77 -32.91 -14.42
CA SER A 124 -11.83 -32.21 -13.57
C SER A 124 -12.47 -31.74 -12.28
N CYS A 125 -11.69 -31.72 -11.21
CA CYS A 125 -12.14 -31.33 -9.88
C CYS A 125 -10.96 -30.77 -9.08
N TRP A 126 -11.25 -29.74 -8.27
CA TRP A 126 -10.30 -29.17 -7.32
C TRP A 126 -10.50 -29.75 -5.93
N PHE A 127 -9.42 -30.03 -5.20
CA PHE A 127 -9.48 -30.20 -3.75
C PHE A 127 -9.12 -28.88 -3.04
N LEU A 128 -9.94 -28.54 -2.04
CA LEU A 128 -10.02 -27.22 -1.44
C LEU A 128 -9.64 -27.26 0.05
N GLU A 129 -8.99 -26.20 0.53
CA GLU A 129 -8.85 -25.90 1.96
C GLU A 129 -10.21 -25.53 2.58
N ALA A 130 -10.32 -25.62 3.90
CA ALA A 130 -11.50 -25.22 4.66
C ALA A 130 -11.88 -23.76 4.38
N GLU A 131 -13.18 -23.47 4.43
CA GLU A 131 -13.67 -22.10 4.29
C GLU A 131 -13.23 -21.27 5.50
N ARG A 132 -12.69 -20.08 5.25
CA ARG A 132 -12.33 -19.14 6.31
C ARG A 132 -13.49 -18.17 6.50
N GLU A 133 -14.21 -18.32 7.62
CA GLU A 133 -15.17 -17.30 8.05
C GLU A 133 -14.43 -16.16 8.74
N PHE A 134 -14.45 -14.99 8.11
CA PHE A 134 -13.97 -13.76 8.73
C PHE A 134 -15.11 -13.15 9.54
N VAL A 135 -15.03 -13.25 10.87
CA VAL A 135 -15.96 -12.56 11.76
C VAL A 135 -15.38 -11.17 12.06
N LEU A 136 -16.03 -10.14 11.53
CA LEU A 136 -15.77 -8.76 11.94
C LEU A 136 -16.40 -8.57 13.33
N THR A 137 -15.57 -8.47 14.37
CA THR A 137 -16.01 -8.18 15.73
C THR A 137 -15.66 -6.75 16.12
N ASP A 138 -16.53 -6.09 16.89
CA ASP A 138 -16.22 -4.80 17.50
C ASP A 138 -14.96 -4.89 18.38
N VAL A 139 -14.12 -3.88 18.30
CA VAL A 139 -12.83 -3.83 19.00
C VAL A 139 -13.09 -3.57 20.49
N GLY A 140 -13.08 -4.62 21.31
CA GLY A 140 -13.19 -4.50 22.78
C GLY A 140 -11.89 -4.01 23.44
N ASP A 141 -12.00 -3.49 24.67
CA ASP A 141 -10.89 -2.88 25.44
C ASP A 141 -9.65 -3.78 25.58
N ALA A 142 -9.82 -5.10 25.68
CA ALA A 142 -8.71 -6.07 25.75
C ALA A 142 -7.88 -6.13 24.45
N MET A 143 -8.44 -5.68 23.32
CA MET A 143 -7.74 -5.62 22.05
C MET A 143 -6.85 -4.37 21.94
N GLN A 144 -7.10 -3.29 22.68
CA GLN A 144 -6.17 -2.14 22.76
C GLN A 144 -4.79 -2.55 23.29
N ASP A 145 -4.76 -3.40 24.33
CA ASP A 145 -3.50 -3.89 24.90
C ASP A 145 -2.76 -4.88 23.98
N SER A 146 -3.49 -5.65 23.18
CA SER A 146 -2.91 -6.61 22.21
C SER A 146 -2.67 -6.02 20.81
N LEU A 147 -3.20 -4.83 20.52
CA LEU A 147 -2.82 -4.01 19.38
C LEU A 147 -1.38 -3.50 19.54
N MET A 148 -0.87 -3.34 20.77
CA MET A 148 0.50 -2.87 21.05
C MET A 148 1.53 -3.99 21.26
N LEU A 149 1.29 -5.20 20.74
CA LEU A 149 2.26 -6.31 20.76
C LEU A 149 3.48 -5.98 19.88
N THR A 150 4.38 -5.17 20.44
CA THR A 150 5.76 -5.01 19.98
C THR A 150 6.49 -6.31 20.28
N ALA A 151 6.90 -7.06 19.26
CA ALA A 151 7.97 -8.04 19.45
C ALA A 151 9.16 -7.32 20.12
N SER A 152 9.87 -8.01 21.02
CA SER A 152 11.05 -7.46 21.69
C SER A 152 12.08 -7.08 20.64
N GLY A 153 12.19 -5.78 20.33
CA GLY A 153 13.20 -5.26 19.41
C GLY A 153 14.63 -5.51 19.94
N PRO A 154 15.66 -5.22 19.13
CA PRO A 154 17.04 -5.23 19.60
C PRO A 154 17.19 -4.36 20.87
N PRO A 155 18.15 -4.68 21.76
CA PRO A 155 18.37 -3.92 22.99
C PRO A 155 18.60 -2.44 22.68
N PHE A 156 18.10 -1.56 23.57
CA PHE A 156 18.30 -0.13 23.42
C PHE A 156 19.81 0.20 23.32
N PRO A 157 20.21 1.09 22.41
CA PRO A 157 21.60 1.51 22.32
C PRO A 157 22.01 2.18 23.63
N THR A 158 23.23 1.87 24.09
CA THR A 158 23.77 2.29 25.38
C THR A 158 24.29 3.74 25.39
N LYS A 159 24.18 4.48 24.28
CA LYS A 159 24.67 5.86 24.16
C LYS A 159 23.60 6.92 24.52
N PRO A 160 24.00 8.07 25.10
CA PRO A 160 23.09 8.94 25.86
C PRO A 160 22.50 10.12 25.06
N GLU A 161 22.38 10.02 23.73
CA GLU A 161 21.74 11.09 22.93
C GLU A 161 20.47 10.66 22.18
N PRO A 162 19.50 10.02 22.85
CA PRO A 162 18.25 9.60 22.21
C PRO A 162 17.45 10.83 21.75
N VAL A 163 17.11 10.82 20.47
CA VAL A 163 16.02 11.63 19.93
C VAL A 163 14.78 10.74 19.96
N THR A 164 13.77 11.19 20.68
CA THR A 164 12.57 10.42 20.99
C THR A 164 11.37 11.03 20.29
N VAL A 165 10.60 10.20 19.59
CA VAL A 165 9.29 10.55 19.04
C VAL A 165 8.27 10.47 20.18
N CYS A 166 7.78 11.63 20.59
CA CYS A 166 6.91 11.77 21.76
C CYS A 166 5.44 12.05 21.40
N ALA A 167 5.15 12.34 20.14
CA ALA A 167 3.80 12.51 19.62
C ALA A 167 3.76 12.23 18.12
N MET A 168 2.59 11.81 17.65
CA MET A 168 2.32 11.61 16.24
C MET A 168 0.84 11.86 15.91
N SER A 169 0.57 12.26 14.68
CA SER A 169 -0.77 12.44 14.12
C SER A 169 -0.75 12.08 12.64
N THR A 170 -1.84 11.55 12.12
CA THR A 170 -1.89 11.00 10.76
C THR A 170 -3.24 11.26 10.13
N ARG A 171 -3.28 11.42 8.81
CA ARG A 171 -4.49 11.41 7.98
C ARG A 171 -4.18 10.69 6.67
N TYR A 172 -4.59 9.44 6.61
CA TYR A 172 -4.41 8.54 5.48
C TYR A 172 -5.75 8.30 4.79
N ALA A 173 -5.72 7.62 3.65
CA ALA A 173 -6.92 7.15 2.97
C ALA A 173 -7.84 6.30 3.88
N PHE A 174 -9.12 6.19 3.51
CA PHE A 174 -10.14 5.41 4.24
C PHE A 174 -10.40 5.89 5.67
N GLY A 175 -10.39 7.21 5.90
CA GLY A 175 -10.68 7.77 7.22
C GLY A 175 -9.68 7.38 8.32
N ALA A 176 -8.47 6.94 7.96
CA ALA A 176 -7.40 6.65 8.91
C ALA A 176 -6.75 7.95 9.40
N ASP A 177 -7.50 8.69 10.22
CA ASP A 177 -7.21 10.03 10.76
C ASP A 177 -6.56 10.02 12.15
N GLU A 178 -6.11 8.85 12.61
CA GLU A 178 -5.30 8.72 13.82
C GLU A 178 -4.36 7.50 13.74
N PRO A 179 -3.22 7.52 14.45
CA PRO A 179 -2.23 6.45 14.41
C PRO A 179 -2.79 5.05 14.71
N ALA A 180 -3.75 4.97 15.64
CA ALA A 180 -4.38 3.70 16.01
C ALA A 180 -5.19 3.09 14.86
N LYS A 181 -5.91 3.90 14.08
CA LYS A 181 -6.66 3.45 12.90
C LYS A 181 -5.71 2.99 11.79
N VAL A 182 -4.62 3.72 11.55
CA VAL A 182 -3.59 3.31 10.58
C VAL A 182 -3.04 1.93 10.97
N TRP A 183 -2.68 1.73 12.23
CA TRP A 183 -2.19 0.44 12.71
C TRP A 183 -3.22 -0.69 12.57
N ALA A 184 -4.47 -0.47 13.00
CA ALA A 184 -5.53 -1.47 12.91
C ALA A 184 -5.88 -1.83 11.44
N GLY A 185 -5.95 -0.83 10.56
CA GLY A 185 -6.29 -1.02 9.15
C GLY A 185 -5.18 -1.74 8.37
N PHE A 186 -3.95 -1.23 8.43
CA PHE A 186 -2.86 -1.77 7.62
C PHE A 186 -2.19 -3.00 8.25
N SER A 187 -1.85 -2.94 9.54
CA SER A 187 -1.03 -3.98 10.18
C SER A 187 -1.84 -5.18 10.68
N LYS A 188 -3.11 -4.99 11.05
CA LYS A 188 -3.97 -6.09 11.50
C LYS A 188 -4.94 -6.58 10.44
N SER A 189 -5.57 -5.66 9.71
CA SER A 189 -6.67 -5.99 8.79
C SER A 189 -6.24 -6.13 7.33
N GLY A 190 -5.04 -5.67 6.96
CA GLY A 190 -4.51 -5.78 5.59
C GLY A 190 -5.31 -4.98 4.56
N TRP A 191 -5.77 -3.77 4.91
CA TRP A 191 -6.60 -2.95 4.03
C TRP A 191 -5.93 -2.65 2.68
N ASP A 192 -6.63 -2.94 1.57
CA ASP A 192 -6.39 -2.33 0.26
C ASP A 192 -7.12 -0.99 0.21
N THR A 193 -6.37 0.09 0.09
CA THR A 193 -6.92 1.46 0.02
C THR A 193 -7.00 1.99 -1.41
N GLY A 194 -6.78 1.15 -2.42
CA GLY A 194 -6.94 1.52 -3.82
C GLY A 194 -8.40 1.61 -4.22
N ILE A 195 -8.90 2.82 -4.47
CA ILE A 195 -10.21 3.08 -5.07
C ILE A 195 -10.07 3.72 -6.43
N GLU A 196 -11.12 3.64 -7.24
CA GLU A 196 -11.20 4.44 -8.46
C GLU A 196 -11.16 5.94 -8.10
N PHE A 197 -10.56 6.75 -8.97
CA PHE A 197 -10.42 8.18 -8.76
C PHE A 197 -11.78 8.84 -8.44
N PRO A 198 -11.95 9.47 -7.27
CA PRO A 198 -13.20 10.12 -6.92
C PRO A 198 -13.49 11.28 -7.87
N PHE A 199 -14.75 11.40 -8.31
CA PHE A 199 -15.20 12.52 -9.14
C PHE A 199 -14.94 13.89 -8.45
N ALA A 200 -14.94 13.92 -7.12
CA ALA A 200 -14.59 15.10 -6.33
C ALA A 200 -13.13 15.57 -6.50
N ARG A 201 -12.25 14.75 -7.08
CA ARG A 201 -10.89 15.14 -7.47
C ARG A 201 -10.88 15.64 -8.91
N PHE A 202 -11.26 14.76 -9.84
CA PHE A 202 -11.38 15.06 -11.26
C PHE A 202 -12.15 13.93 -11.96
N ASP A 203 -12.75 14.23 -13.12
CA ASP A 203 -13.45 13.24 -13.93
C ASP A 203 -12.44 12.29 -14.61
N VAL A 204 -12.33 11.07 -14.09
CA VAL A 204 -11.39 10.05 -14.57
C VAL A 204 -11.61 9.66 -16.02
N ASN A 205 -12.86 9.69 -16.51
CA ASN A 205 -13.18 9.28 -17.88
C ASN A 205 -12.55 10.20 -18.92
N ILE A 206 -12.26 11.46 -18.54
CA ILE A 206 -11.57 12.42 -19.41
C ILE A 206 -10.09 12.06 -19.54
N TYR A 207 -9.48 11.44 -18.53
CA TYR A 207 -8.03 11.25 -18.45
C TYR A 207 -7.57 9.80 -18.55
N TYR A 208 -8.48 8.84 -18.49
CA TYR A 208 -8.17 7.41 -18.56
C TYR A 208 -8.20 6.86 -19.99
N GLU A 209 -7.21 6.04 -20.34
CA GLU A 209 -7.18 5.22 -21.55
C GLU A 209 -6.37 3.96 -21.28
N GLU A 210 -6.96 2.78 -21.44
CA GLU A 210 -6.35 1.49 -21.05
C GLU A 210 -4.97 1.25 -21.67
N ASN A 211 -4.81 1.63 -22.95
CA ASN A 211 -3.56 1.47 -23.70
C ASN A 211 -2.76 2.78 -23.82
N ALA A 212 -2.96 3.72 -22.89
CA ALA A 212 -2.25 4.99 -22.87
C ALA A 212 -0.73 4.78 -22.90
N ASP A 213 -0.04 5.42 -23.83
CA ASP A 213 1.41 5.42 -23.92
C ASP A 213 2.02 6.78 -23.53
N GLN A 214 3.34 6.93 -23.74
CA GLN A 214 4.11 8.15 -23.49
C GLN A 214 3.57 9.41 -24.19
N THR A 215 2.82 9.25 -25.27
CA THR A 215 2.37 10.34 -26.15
C THR A 215 0.87 10.61 -26.04
N SER A 216 0.11 9.69 -25.43
CA SER A 216 -1.35 9.78 -25.28
C SER A 216 -1.84 11.03 -24.53
N GLY A 217 -1.05 11.53 -23.57
CA GLY A 217 -1.53 12.54 -22.62
C GLY A 217 -2.64 12.01 -21.70
N LYS A 218 -2.73 10.69 -21.53
CA LYS A 218 -3.70 9.97 -20.72
C LYS A 218 -3.00 9.12 -19.65
N SER A 219 -3.78 8.61 -18.71
CA SER A 219 -3.36 7.65 -17.70
C SER A 219 -3.93 6.28 -18.02
N TYR A 220 -3.11 5.23 -18.01
CA TYR A 220 -3.58 3.84 -18.10
C TYR A 220 -4.05 3.27 -16.77
N THR A 221 -3.96 4.04 -15.67
CA THR A 221 -4.49 3.66 -14.37
C THR A 221 -5.57 4.63 -13.92
N ARG A 222 -6.52 4.10 -13.16
CA ARG A 222 -7.65 4.85 -12.62
C ARG A 222 -7.82 4.67 -11.12
N HIS A 223 -6.84 4.07 -10.45
CA HIS A 223 -6.88 3.79 -9.02
C HIS A 223 -5.82 4.55 -8.24
N GLY A 224 -6.19 4.96 -7.03
CA GLY A 224 -5.30 5.59 -6.07
C GLY A 224 -5.87 5.50 -4.66
N GLY A 225 -5.03 5.77 -3.67
CA GLY A 225 -5.48 5.99 -2.28
C GLY A 225 -5.80 7.46 -2.07
N PHE A 226 -6.99 7.80 -1.58
CA PHE A 226 -7.44 9.18 -1.38
C PHE A 226 -7.84 9.44 0.07
N SER A 227 -7.38 10.58 0.59
CA SER A 227 -7.75 11.07 1.91
C SER A 227 -9.06 11.86 1.81
N ASP A 228 -9.99 11.62 2.73
CA ASP A 228 -11.26 12.36 2.72
C ASP A 228 -11.08 13.80 3.15
N GLY A 229 -11.96 14.69 2.69
CA GLY A 229 -12.10 16.07 3.20
C GLY A 229 -10.90 16.98 3.02
N ILE A 230 -10.15 16.88 1.92
CA ILE A 230 -9.01 17.77 1.62
C ILE A 230 -9.42 19.24 1.41
N GLU A 231 -10.71 19.46 1.13
CA GLU A 231 -11.34 20.76 0.96
C GLU A 231 -11.73 21.42 2.29
N LEU A 232 -11.80 20.65 3.38
CA LEU A 232 -12.19 21.12 4.71
C LEU A 232 -10.99 21.76 5.43
N PHE A 233 -11.26 22.83 6.19
CA PHE A 233 -10.27 23.50 7.03
C PHE A 233 -10.90 24.44 8.06
N ASP A 234 -10.52 24.31 9.34
CA ASP A 234 -10.93 25.28 10.37
C ASP A 234 -10.06 26.55 10.32
N CYS A 235 -10.37 27.44 9.37
CA CYS A 235 -9.58 28.65 9.18
C CYS A 235 -9.62 29.61 10.39
N ARG A 236 -10.73 29.62 11.14
CA ARG A 236 -10.90 30.48 12.32
C ARG A 236 -9.98 30.05 13.45
N PHE A 237 -9.81 28.74 13.65
CA PHE A 237 -8.87 28.21 14.63
C PHE A 237 -7.44 28.73 14.38
N PHE A 238 -7.04 28.95 13.13
CA PHE A 238 -5.71 29.44 12.76
C PHE A 238 -5.61 30.96 12.52
N ASP A 239 -6.65 31.73 12.88
CA ASP A 239 -6.75 33.18 12.62
C ASP A 239 -6.62 33.54 11.12
N ILE A 240 -7.07 32.65 10.24
CA ILE A 240 -7.07 32.82 8.79
C ILE A 240 -8.47 33.23 8.33
N SER A 241 -8.54 34.27 7.48
CA SER A 241 -9.81 34.73 6.93
C SER A 241 -10.41 33.68 5.96
N PRO A 242 -11.75 33.57 5.84
CA PRO A 242 -12.37 32.65 4.88
C PRO A 242 -11.95 32.90 3.43
N VAL A 243 -11.72 34.16 3.06
CA VAL A 243 -11.27 34.56 1.71
C VAL A 243 -9.85 34.06 1.43
N GLU A 244 -8.97 34.14 2.42
CA GLU A 244 -7.62 33.57 2.29
C GLU A 244 -7.68 32.04 2.19
N ALA A 245 -8.43 31.40 3.10
CA ALA A 245 -8.56 29.95 3.17
C ALA A 245 -9.12 29.32 1.87
N ALA A 246 -10.05 30.00 1.20
CA ALA A 246 -10.62 29.54 -0.07
C ALA A 246 -9.56 29.39 -1.17
N GLY A 247 -8.54 30.26 -1.19
CA GLY A 247 -7.44 30.20 -2.16
C GLY A 247 -6.25 29.34 -1.71
N MET A 248 -6.22 28.89 -0.45
CA MET A 248 -5.10 28.14 0.10
C MET A 248 -4.98 26.73 -0.49
N ASP A 249 -3.75 26.33 -0.76
CA ASP A 249 -3.41 24.97 -1.11
C ASP A 249 -3.90 23.98 -0.04
N PRO A 250 -4.69 22.93 -0.41
CA PRO A 250 -5.09 21.85 0.49
C PRO A 250 -3.93 21.23 1.29
N THR A 251 -2.72 21.16 0.71
CA THR A 251 -1.55 20.62 1.40
C THR A 251 -1.13 21.50 2.59
N GLN A 252 -1.18 22.83 2.45
CA GLN A 252 -0.92 23.76 3.56
C GLN A 252 -1.97 23.58 4.66
N ARG A 253 -3.25 23.48 4.29
CA ARG A 253 -4.36 23.30 5.24
C ARG A 253 -4.23 22.00 6.04
N GLN A 254 -4.00 20.88 5.36
CA GLN A 254 -3.80 19.59 6.04
C GLN A 254 -2.56 19.57 6.92
N VAL A 255 -1.42 20.13 6.47
CA VAL A 255 -0.23 20.24 7.32
C VAL A 255 -0.56 21.02 8.58
N MET A 256 -1.31 22.13 8.49
CA MET A 256 -1.67 22.90 9.68
C MET A 256 -2.50 22.11 10.70
N GLU A 257 -3.52 21.38 10.25
CA GLU A 257 -4.37 20.57 11.14
C GLU A 257 -3.62 19.40 11.75
N VAL A 258 -2.98 18.56 10.92
CA VAL A 258 -2.30 17.34 11.38
C VAL A 258 -1.12 17.69 12.29
N THR A 259 -0.34 18.72 11.95
CA THR A 259 0.77 19.17 12.80
C THR A 259 0.26 19.79 14.11
N TYR A 260 -0.87 20.50 14.13
CA TYR A 260 -1.42 21.03 15.37
C TYR A 260 -1.82 19.92 16.35
N VAL A 261 -2.51 18.87 15.87
CA VAL A 261 -2.88 17.71 16.70
C VAL A 261 -1.62 17.04 17.29
N CYS A 262 -0.58 16.88 16.47
CA CYS A 262 0.71 16.35 16.94
C CYS A 262 1.39 17.27 17.98
N LEU A 263 1.37 18.58 17.75
CA LEU A 263 1.94 19.59 18.66
C LEU A 263 1.21 19.60 20.01
N GLN A 264 -0.12 19.46 19.98
CA GLN A 264 -0.97 19.35 21.16
C GLN A 264 -0.67 18.09 21.97
N ALA A 265 -0.59 16.94 21.30
CA ALA A 265 -0.20 15.68 21.94
C ALA A 265 1.21 15.75 22.56
N ALA A 266 2.10 16.58 22.01
CA ALA A 266 3.43 16.80 22.58
C ALA A 266 3.49 17.82 23.74
N GLY A 267 2.35 18.38 24.15
CA GLY A 267 2.17 19.24 25.33
C GLY A 267 2.09 20.75 25.06
N TRP A 268 2.02 21.19 23.80
CA TRP A 268 1.93 22.60 23.44
C TRP A 268 0.54 22.99 22.93
N SER A 269 0.07 24.19 23.27
CA SER A 269 -1.23 24.67 22.83
C SER A 269 -1.08 26.04 22.18
N LYS A 270 -1.98 26.40 21.26
CA LYS A 270 -1.99 27.74 20.67
C LYS A 270 -1.97 28.82 21.75
N LYS A 271 -2.77 28.66 22.81
CA LYS A 271 -2.82 29.58 23.96
C LYS A 271 -1.46 29.77 24.64
N ASN A 272 -0.73 28.70 24.94
CA ASN A 272 0.56 28.83 25.65
C ASN A 272 1.67 29.38 24.74
N LEU A 273 1.64 29.06 23.45
CA LEU A 273 2.59 29.58 22.47
C LEU A 273 2.34 31.04 22.09
N SER A 274 1.08 31.49 22.08
CA SER A 274 0.75 32.91 21.93
C SER A 274 1.26 33.75 23.11
N ALA A 275 1.22 33.20 24.33
CA ALA A 275 1.76 33.87 25.51
C ALA A 275 3.30 33.91 25.53
N LYS A 276 3.95 32.84 25.07
CA LYS A 276 5.41 32.73 24.98
C LYS A 276 5.81 31.84 23.82
N SER A 277 6.54 32.40 22.87
CA SER A 277 7.09 31.65 21.75
C SER A 277 7.99 30.51 22.21
N ALA A 278 8.07 29.43 21.43
CA ALA A 278 8.96 28.31 21.69
C ALA A 278 9.96 28.11 20.54
N GLN A 279 11.17 27.67 20.87
CA GLN A 279 12.19 27.26 19.91
C GLN A 279 11.86 25.85 19.38
N ILE A 280 10.75 25.73 18.66
CA ILE A 280 10.33 24.48 18.03
C ILE A 280 10.61 24.59 16.52
N GLY A 281 11.36 23.64 15.97
CA GLY A 281 11.60 23.57 14.54
C GLY A 281 10.43 22.92 13.79
N MET A 282 10.25 23.26 12.52
CA MET A 282 9.20 22.73 11.64
C MET A 282 9.80 22.31 10.30
N PHE A 283 9.73 21.01 9.98
CA PHE A 283 10.31 20.45 8.77
C PHE A 283 9.24 19.70 7.97
N VAL A 284 8.91 20.18 6.77
CA VAL A 284 7.86 19.57 5.94
C VAL A 284 8.45 18.93 4.70
N GLY A 285 8.19 17.63 4.51
CA GLY A 285 8.47 16.91 3.28
C GLY A 285 7.29 17.02 2.31
N LEU A 286 7.53 17.55 1.12
CA LEU A 286 6.55 17.74 0.04
C LEU A 286 7.30 17.64 -1.30
N ASP A 287 6.70 17.01 -2.31
CA ASP A 287 7.35 16.72 -3.61
C ASP A 287 6.81 17.54 -4.79
N LYS A 288 5.72 18.29 -4.61
CA LYS A 288 5.01 18.93 -5.73
C LYS A 288 4.14 20.12 -5.30
N ASN A 289 3.67 20.85 -6.31
CA ASN A 289 2.74 21.97 -6.16
C ASN A 289 1.63 21.89 -7.22
N GLU A 290 0.76 20.88 -7.09
CA GLU A 290 -0.34 20.66 -8.05
C GLU A 290 -1.36 21.80 -7.99
N TRP A 291 -1.57 22.42 -6.82
CA TRP A 291 -2.53 23.51 -6.65
C TRP A 291 -2.21 24.75 -7.49
N ASN A 292 -0.93 25.00 -7.82
CA ASN A 292 -0.56 26.15 -8.64
C ASN A 292 -1.07 26.07 -10.08
N GLY A 293 -1.29 24.86 -10.61
CA GLY A 293 -1.82 24.64 -11.96
C GLY A 293 -3.34 24.52 -12.03
N MET A 294 -4.04 24.50 -10.90
CA MET A 294 -5.49 24.35 -10.86
C MET A 294 -6.22 25.68 -11.12
N PRO A 295 -7.37 25.67 -11.83
CA PRO A 295 -8.24 26.82 -11.89
C PRO A 295 -8.74 27.17 -10.49
N LYS A 296 -8.41 28.36 -9.99
CA LYS A 296 -8.76 28.81 -8.64
C LYS A 296 -8.93 30.31 -8.59
N GLU A 297 -9.69 30.78 -7.62
CA GLU A 297 -9.78 32.21 -7.33
C GLU A 297 -8.42 32.76 -6.89
N ILE A 298 -8.10 33.98 -7.31
CA ILE A 298 -6.89 34.65 -6.87
C ILE A 298 -7.04 34.95 -5.37
N SER A 299 -6.27 34.25 -4.55
CA SER A 299 -6.19 34.51 -3.12
C SER A 299 -5.76 35.95 -2.86
N ALA A 300 -6.34 36.59 -1.84
CA ALA A 300 -5.90 37.91 -1.34
C ALA A 300 -4.40 37.93 -0.95
N MET A 301 -3.82 36.76 -0.66
CA MET A 301 -2.40 36.58 -0.32
C MET A 301 -1.51 36.28 -1.56
N GLY A 302 -2.08 36.27 -2.76
CA GLY A 302 -1.35 36.04 -4.01
C GLY A 302 -0.53 34.75 -3.99
N ALA A 303 0.76 34.85 -4.32
CA ALA A 303 1.68 33.71 -4.42
C ALA A 303 1.85 32.90 -3.12
N ALA A 304 1.61 33.51 -1.94
CA ALA A 304 1.74 32.82 -0.67
C ALA A 304 0.67 31.73 -0.45
N SER A 305 -0.44 31.78 -1.20
CA SER A 305 -1.53 30.80 -1.13
C SER A 305 -1.13 29.40 -1.62
N SER A 306 -0.10 29.31 -2.46
CA SER A 306 0.37 28.03 -3.03
C SER A 306 1.89 27.83 -2.98
N ALA A 307 2.70 28.79 -2.53
CA ALA A 307 4.14 28.60 -2.47
C ALA A 307 4.55 27.47 -1.50
N ASN A 308 5.36 26.51 -1.96
CA ASN A 308 5.82 25.38 -1.13
C ASN A 308 6.56 25.84 0.12
N SER A 309 7.33 26.93 0.04
CA SER A 309 8.02 27.50 1.20
C SER A 309 7.06 27.92 2.32
N ILE A 310 5.81 28.24 1.99
CA ILE A 310 4.80 28.65 2.97
C ILE A 310 4.21 27.45 3.72
N THR A 311 4.31 26.23 3.19
CA THR A 311 3.74 25.03 3.82
C THR A 311 4.27 24.79 5.23
N ALA A 312 5.59 24.88 5.45
CA ALA A 312 6.16 24.86 6.80
C ALA A 312 5.98 26.21 7.55
N ASN A 313 6.23 27.32 6.86
CA ASN A 313 6.35 28.64 7.49
C ASN A 313 5.03 29.21 7.99
N ARG A 314 3.91 28.89 7.35
CA ARG A 314 2.57 29.29 7.79
C ARG A 314 2.23 28.69 9.15
N PHE A 315 2.58 27.42 9.38
CA PHE A 315 2.36 26.79 10.67
C PHE A 315 3.22 27.44 11.76
N SER A 316 4.51 27.65 11.48
CA SER A 316 5.43 28.34 12.40
C SER A 316 4.94 29.74 12.76
N TYR A 317 4.43 30.50 11.78
CA TYR A 317 3.82 31.80 11.99
C TYR A 317 2.57 31.71 12.89
N SER A 318 1.63 30.84 12.53
CA SER A 318 0.33 30.70 13.22
C SER A 318 0.47 30.22 14.67
N MET A 319 1.51 29.44 14.95
CA MET A 319 1.79 28.87 16.27
C MET A 319 2.90 29.60 17.02
N ASN A 320 3.40 30.74 16.53
CA ASN A 320 4.48 31.51 17.16
C ASN A 320 5.75 30.67 17.47
N LEU A 321 6.14 29.79 16.54
CA LEU A 321 7.35 28.98 16.63
C LEU A 321 8.55 29.79 16.12
N LYS A 322 9.70 29.66 16.78
CA LYS A 322 10.91 30.44 16.48
C LYS A 322 12.13 29.60 16.07
N GLY A 323 11.99 28.27 16.05
CA GLY A 323 13.04 27.39 15.53
C GLY A 323 13.08 27.40 14.00
N ALA A 324 14.06 26.68 13.44
CA ALA A 324 14.18 26.50 11.99
C ALA A 324 12.88 25.98 11.34
N SER A 325 12.51 26.56 10.21
CA SER A 325 11.25 26.25 9.51
C SER A 325 11.50 26.08 8.01
N MET A 326 11.39 24.85 7.52
CA MET A 326 11.84 24.46 6.19
C MET A 326 10.86 23.51 5.50
N THR A 327 10.69 23.70 4.20
CA THR A 327 10.06 22.71 3.31
C THR A 327 11.16 22.05 2.49
N ILE A 328 11.17 20.72 2.47
CA ILE A 328 12.22 19.88 1.90
C ILE A 328 11.60 19.03 0.80
N ASP A 329 12.11 19.22 -0.41
CA ASP A 329 11.74 18.42 -1.58
C ASP A 329 12.92 17.55 -2.00
N THR A 330 12.78 16.27 -1.72
CA THR A 330 13.66 15.20 -2.22
C THR A 330 12.81 14.09 -2.83
N ALA A 331 11.71 14.48 -3.49
CA ALA A 331 10.67 13.59 -4.01
C ALA A 331 10.16 12.60 -2.93
N CYS A 332 10.06 11.31 -3.25
CA CYS A 332 9.52 10.25 -2.39
C CYS A 332 10.20 10.12 -1.02
N SER A 333 11.42 10.67 -0.83
CA SER A 333 12.17 10.61 0.42
C SER A 333 11.96 11.82 1.35
N GLY A 334 11.18 12.83 0.92
CA GLY A 334 11.09 14.14 1.59
C GLY A 334 10.73 14.09 3.07
N SER A 335 9.84 13.17 3.48
CA SER A 335 9.44 12.99 4.88
C SER A 335 10.58 12.42 5.76
N LEU A 336 11.36 11.48 5.23
CA LEU A 336 12.51 10.90 5.91
C LEU A 336 13.69 11.87 5.98
N VAL A 337 13.95 12.63 4.91
CA VAL A 337 14.97 13.68 4.92
C VAL A 337 14.59 14.78 5.90
N SER A 338 13.31 15.18 5.96
CA SER A 338 12.81 16.11 6.98
C SER A 338 13.04 15.60 8.41
N THR A 339 12.81 14.30 8.64
CA THR A 339 13.09 13.64 9.92
C THR A 339 14.58 13.64 10.26
N HIS A 340 15.43 13.32 9.28
CA HIS A 340 16.88 13.37 9.44
C HIS A 340 17.36 14.78 9.79
N THR A 341 16.96 15.80 9.03
CA THR A 341 17.32 17.19 9.28
C THR A 341 16.87 17.64 10.67
N ALA A 342 15.64 17.36 11.06
CA ALA A 342 15.13 17.68 12.40
C ALA A 342 15.94 17.03 13.53
N LYS A 343 16.38 15.76 13.35
CA LYS A 343 17.26 15.07 14.30
C LYS A 343 18.60 15.82 14.45
N ILE A 344 19.21 16.24 13.35
CA ILE A 344 20.46 17.02 13.35
C ILE A 344 20.26 18.33 14.13
N TYR A 345 19.19 19.07 13.87
CA TYR A 345 18.89 20.31 14.61
C TYR A 345 18.70 20.09 16.12
N LEU A 346 18.15 18.95 16.55
CA LEU A 346 18.02 18.60 17.98
C LEU A 346 19.35 18.21 18.64
N LEU A 347 20.23 17.54 17.90
CA LEU A 347 21.51 17.07 18.42
C LEU A 347 22.54 18.19 18.50
N TYR A 348 22.64 19.03 17.47
CA TYR A 348 23.65 20.09 17.39
C TYR A 348 23.12 21.42 17.94
N LYS A 349 22.84 21.46 19.24
CA LYS A 349 22.30 22.65 19.94
C LYS A 349 23.13 23.93 19.84
N GLN A 350 24.40 23.79 19.45
CA GLN A 350 25.31 24.90 19.19
C GLN A 350 24.98 25.63 17.89
N VAL A 351 24.32 24.94 16.94
CA VAL A 351 23.88 25.47 15.65
C VAL A 351 22.47 26.05 15.75
N ASP A 352 21.57 25.36 16.46
CA ASP A 352 20.19 25.81 16.68
C ASP A 352 19.67 25.32 18.05
N GLN A 353 19.03 26.20 18.83
CA GLN A 353 18.58 25.90 20.19
C GLN A 353 17.17 25.28 20.24
N CYS A 354 16.84 24.44 19.26
CA CYS A 354 15.55 23.75 19.20
C CYS A 354 15.31 22.89 20.47
N VAL A 355 14.18 23.13 21.14
CA VAL A 355 13.71 22.31 22.29
C VAL A 355 12.91 21.10 21.82
N ALA A 356 12.33 21.18 20.63
CA ALA A 356 11.63 20.11 19.94
C ALA A 356 11.63 20.39 18.43
N CYS A 357 11.39 19.37 17.63
CA CYS A 357 11.18 19.52 16.19
C CYS A 357 9.92 18.77 15.78
N LEU A 358 9.07 19.44 15.00
CA LEU A 358 7.96 18.84 14.29
C LEU A 358 8.43 18.47 12.89
N THR A 359 8.02 17.30 12.43
CA THR A 359 8.26 16.89 11.05
C THR A 359 6.95 16.40 10.47
N THR A 360 6.67 16.78 9.22
CA THR A 360 5.41 16.43 8.56
C THR A 360 5.68 16.03 7.12
N GLY A 361 5.21 14.86 6.71
CA GLY A 361 5.14 14.48 5.29
C GLY A 361 3.73 14.68 4.78
N VAL A 362 3.59 15.24 3.57
CA VAL A 362 2.28 15.42 2.91
C VAL A 362 2.37 15.06 1.43
N ASN A 363 1.40 14.27 0.96
CA ASN A 363 1.12 14.06 -0.45
C ASN A 363 -0.40 14.07 -0.67
N LEU A 364 -0.87 14.96 -1.54
CA LEU A 364 -2.27 15.04 -1.99
C LEU A 364 -2.32 15.00 -3.50
N SER A 365 -3.32 14.34 -4.08
CA SER A 365 -3.54 14.16 -5.51
C SER A 365 -4.69 15.04 -5.98
N ILE A 366 -4.36 16.27 -6.33
CA ILE A 366 -5.27 17.34 -6.73
C ILE A 366 -5.45 17.37 -8.25
N SER A 367 -4.39 17.11 -9.02
CA SER A 367 -4.40 17.20 -10.49
C SER A 367 -4.19 15.84 -11.16
N PRO A 368 -4.87 15.57 -12.31
CA PRO A 368 -4.61 14.37 -13.11
C PRO A 368 -3.22 14.40 -13.77
N ALA A 369 -2.61 15.58 -13.92
CA ALA A 369 -1.36 15.76 -14.66
C ALA A 369 -0.21 14.87 -14.16
N THR A 370 -0.11 14.67 -12.84
CA THR A 370 0.94 13.81 -12.29
C THR A 370 0.67 12.33 -12.53
N TYR A 371 -0.60 11.89 -12.57
CA TYR A 371 -0.92 10.51 -12.96
C TYR A 371 -0.59 10.26 -14.43
N ILE A 372 -0.93 11.21 -15.31
CA ILE A 372 -0.57 11.16 -16.74
C ILE A 372 0.95 11.10 -16.90
N GLY A 373 1.70 11.97 -16.22
CA GLY A 373 3.17 11.99 -16.29
C GLY A 373 3.83 10.71 -15.79
N CYS A 374 3.33 10.13 -14.68
CA CYS A 374 3.84 8.85 -14.17
C CYS A 374 3.49 7.66 -15.06
N CYS A 375 2.30 7.64 -15.66
CA CYS A 375 1.95 6.64 -16.67
C CYS A 375 2.82 6.78 -17.92
N ALA A 376 3.02 7.99 -18.43
CA ALA A 376 3.95 8.20 -19.55
C ALA A 376 5.35 7.67 -19.22
N ALA A 377 5.83 7.86 -17.98
CA ALA A 377 7.12 7.33 -17.55
C ALA A 377 7.13 5.82 -17.24
N GLY A 378 6.01 5.10 -17.39
CA GLY A 378 5.88 3.67 -17.09
C GLY A 378 6.04 3.34 -15.60
N MET A 379 5.73 4.28 -14.71
CA MET A 379 5.97 4.12 -13.27
C MET A 379 4.79 3.49 -12.52
N HIS A 380 3.57 3.63 -13.06
CA HIS A 380 2.36 3.13 -12.40
C HIS A 380 2.05 1.69 -12.77
N SER A 381 1.43 0.96 -11.84
CA SER A 381 0.85 -0.35 -12.13
C SER A 381 -0.41 -0.21 -12.99
N HIS A 382 -0.59 -1.09 -13.99
CA HIS A 382 -1.81 -1.14 -14.81
C HIS A 382 -3.02 -1.56 -13.98
N THR A 383 -2.81 -2.43 -12.99
CA THR A 383 -3.86 -2.84 -12.05
C THR A 383 -4.17 -1.77 -10.99
N GLY A 384 -3.30 -0.77 -10.88
CA GLY A 384 -3.38 0.27 -9.87
C GLY A 384 -3.24 -0.27 -8.45
N ARG A 385 -2.33 -1.23 -8.21
CA ARG A 385 -1.90 -1.67 -6.88
C ARG A 385 -0.37 -1.79 -6.79
N CYS A 386 0.16 -1.73 -5.58
CA CYS A 386 1.57 -2.03 -5.31
C CYS A 386 1.74 -3.51 -4.96
N PHE A 387 2.23 -4.33 -5.88
CA PHE A 387 2.53 -5.74 -5.60
C PHE A 387 3.97 -5.94 -5.11
N THR A 388 4.33 -5.31 -3.98
CA THR A 388 5.70 -5.35 -3.44
C THR A 388 6.19 -6.79 -3.26
N PHE A 389 7.34 -7.11 -3.86
CA PHE A 389 7.98 -8.45 -3.87
C PHE A 389 7.23 -9.55 -4.64
N ASN A 390 6.14 -9.23 -5.33
CA ASN A 390 5.45 -10.18 -6.18
C ASN A 390 6.12 -10.29 -7.57
N GLU A 391 6.09 -11.47 -8.18
CA GLU A 391 6.55 -11.70 -9.57
C GLU A 391 5.78 -10.83 -10.59
N THR A 392 4.52 -10.47 -10.30
CA THR A 392 3.66 -9.66 -11.17
C THR A 392 3.77 -8.16 -10.92
N ALA A 393 4.75 -7.69 -10.14
CA ALA A 393 4.94 -6.27 -9.89
C ALA A 393 5.29 -5.52 -11.19
N ASP A 394 4.45 -4.57 -11.60
CA ASP A 394 4.57 -3.81 -12.85
C ASP A 394 4.64 -2.29 -12.64
N GLY A 395 4.63 -1.82 -11.39
CA GLY A 395 4.70 -0.40 -11.03
C GLY A 395 4.13 -0.15 -9.65
N TYR A 396 3.97 1.13 -9.29
CA TYR A 396 3.36 1.54 -8.01
C TYR A 396 1.99 2.21 -8.21
N MET A 397 1.21 2.31 -7.14
CA MET A 397 -0.02 3.10 -7.06
C MET A 397 0.25 4.33 -6.19
N ARG A 398 -0.25 5.51 -6.59
CA ARG A 398 -0.18 6.71 -5.73
C ARG A 398 -1.20 6.62 -4.60
N GLY A 399 -0.82 7.14 -3.43
CA GLY A 399 -1.71 7.30 -2.29
C GLY A 399 -1.53 8.66 -1.62
N GLU A 400 -2.63 9.23 -1.15
CA GLU A 400 -2.64 10.44 -0.34
C GLU A 400 -2.39 10.13 1.14
N ALA A 401 -1.58 10.96 1.79
CA ALA A 401 -1.39 10.91 3.23
C ALA A 401 -0.76 12.21 3.75
N THR A 402 -1.14 12.61 4.95
CA THR A 402 -0.43 13.60 5.75
C THR A 402 -0.10 12.98 7.11
N ALA A 403 1.18 12.98 7.50
CA ALA A 403 1.62 12.42 8.77
C ALA A 403 2.59 13.38 9.44
N SER A 404 2.38 13.65 10.73
CA SER A 404 3.23 14.50 11.54
C SER A 404 3.74 13.76 12.77
N HIS A 405 4.97 14.03 13.17
CA HIS A 405 5.51 13.58 14.46
C HIS A 405 6.38 14.64 15.12
N CYS A 406 6.44 14.59 16.45
CA CYS A 406 7.21 15.50 17.28
C CYS A 406 8.36 14.77 17.97
N MET A 407 9.57 15.29 17.77
CA MET A 407 10.79 14.76 18.35
C MET A 407 11.37 15.68 19.41
N LYS A 408 11.87 15.10 20.51
CA LYS A 408 12.63 15.80 21.55
C LYS A 408 13.95 15.05 21.81
N ARG A 409 15.00 15.78 22.16
CA ARG A 409 16.23 15.18 22.68
C ARG A 409 16.02 14.81 24.15
N LYS A 410 15.56 13.58 24.40
CA LYS A 410 15.31 13.01 25.73
C LYS A 410 15.39 11.49 25.69
N VAL A 411 15.62 10.88 26.86
CA VAL A 411 15.57 9.42 27.01
C VAL A 411 14.18 8.91 26.65
N PHE A 412 14.13 7.80 25.91
CA PHE A 412 12.87 7.12 25.59
C PHE A 412 12.36 6.40 26.83
N GLU A 413 11.11 6.69 27.19
CA GLU A 413 10.47 6.09 28.36
C GLU A 413 9.12 5.49 27.95
N ARG A 414 9.05 4.16 27.89
CA ARG A 414 7.87 3.39 27.43
C ARG A 414 6.58 3.81 28.13
N ASP A 415 6.65 4.11 29.43
CA ASP A 415 5.47 4.37 30.26
C ASP A 415 5.04 5.86 30.25
N THR A 416 5.68 6.71 29.45
CA THR A 416 5.39 8.15 29.39
C THR A 416 4.59 8.59 28.16
N GLY A 417 4.10 7.64 27.36
CA GLY A 417 3.44 7.92 26.08
C GLY A 417 4.42 8.21 24.93
N ASP A 418 5.71 7.89 25.10
CA ASP A 418 6.68 7.93 24.00
C ASP A 418 6.43 6.79 23.01
N TYR A 419 6.51 7.10 21.72
CA TYR A 419 6.23 6.13 20.65
C TYR A 419 7.47 5.35 20.25
N SER A 420 8.60 6.03 20.05
CA SER A 420 9.83 5.39 19.60
C SER A 420 11.07 6.26 19.82
N MET A 421 12.24 5.66 19.66
CA MET A 421 13.52 6.34 19.62
C MET A 421 14.10 6.29 18.19
N VAL A 422 14.60 7.43 17.72
CA VAL A 422 15.29 7.54 16.42
C VAL A 422 16.77 7.20 16.58
N ALA A 423 17.08 5.91 16.61
CA ALA A 423 18.43 5.38 16.84
C ALA A 423 19.46 5.92 15.83
N GLY A 424 19.17 5.84 14.54
CA GLY A 424 20.07 6.19 13.44
C GLY A 424 19.31 6.83 12.28
N SER A 425 20.01 7.63 11.46
CA SER A 425 19.48 8.15 10.20
C SER A 425 20.64 8.62 9.32
N GLN A 426 20.61 8.27 8.03
CA GLN A 426 21.55 8.77 7.03
C GLN A 426 20.82 9.14 5.74
N VAL A 427 21.45 10.02 4.96
CA VAL A 427 20.99 10.43 3.64
C VAL A 427 22.19 10.38 2.69
N ASN A 428 22.02 9.77 1.52
CA ASN A 428 23.02 9.75 0.46
C ASN A 428 22.37 9.92 -0.93
N GLN A 429 23.20 9.80 -1.98
CA GLN A 429 22.77 9.88 -3.37
C GLN A 429 23.34 8.71 -4.17
N ASP A 430 22.58 8.25 -5.16
CA ASP A 430 22.97 7.16 -6.06
C ASP A 430 24.12 7.57 -6.98
N GLY A 431 24.29 8.88 -7.21
CA GLY A 431 25.30 9.41 -8.12
C GLY A 431 25.02 9.00 -9.57
N ARG A 432 26.05 8.61 -10.32
CA ARG A 432 25.88 8.13 -11.70
C ARG A 432 25.46 6.65 -11.68
N SER A 433 24.17 6.38 -11.92
CA SER A 433 23.59 5.03 -12.04
C SER A 433 23.14 4.73 -13.49
N ALA A 434 22.35 3.67 -13.70
CA ALA A 434 21.91 3.22 -15.03
C ALA A 434 21.04 4.24 -15.76
N SER A 435 20.23 5.01 -15.02
CA SER A 435 19.47 6.16 -15.50
C SER A 435 19.17 7.08 -14.32
N LEU A 436 18.77 8.33 -14.58
CA LEU A 436 18.44 9.28 -13.51
C LEU A 436 17.36 8.78 -12.54
N THR A 437 16.45 7.93 -13.02
CA THR A 437 15.32 7.40 -12.25
C THR A 437 15.52 5.95 -11.78
N ALA A 438 16.59 5.28 -12.20
CA ALA A 438 16.86 3.90 -11.80
C ALA A 438 17.53 3.84 -10.42
N PRO A 439 17.05 2.97 -9.51
CA PRO A 439 17.63 2.81 -8.18
C PRO A 439 19.03 2.15 -8.23
N ASN A 440 19.86 2.43 -7.23
CA ASN A 440 21.19 1.82 -7.10
C ASN A 440 21.38 1.00 -5.80
N GLY A 441 21.44 -0.33 -5.94
CA GLY A 441 21.62 -1.27 -4.81
C GLY A 441 22.84 -0.97 -3.91
N PRO A 442 24.06 -0.78 -4.45
CA PRO A 442 25.23 -0.44 -3.64
C PRO A 442 25.10 0.87 -2.86
N SER A 443 24.36 1.85 -3.37
CA SER A 443 24.11 3.11 -2.65
C SER A 443 23.11 2.92 -1.52
N GLN A 444 22.08 2.09 -1.71
CA GLN A 444 21.16 1.69 -0.64
C GLN A 444 21.90 0.93 0.47
N GLU A 445 22.74 -0.05 0.13
CA GLU A 445 23.55 -0.81 1.10
C GLU A 445 24.44 0.12 1.93
N ARG A 446 25.15 1.05 1.28
CA ARG A 446 25.98 2.05 1.98
C ARG A 446 25.17 2.91 2.94
N CYS A 447 23.98 3.36 2.52
CA CYS A 447 23.09 4.16 3.37
C CYS A 447 22.62 3.37 4.61
N ASN A 448 22.23 2.11 4.41
CA ASN A 448 21.79 1.22 5.47
C ASN A 448 22.92 0.95 6.48
N ILE A 449 24.12 0.61 5.99
CA ILE A 449 25.30 0.37 6.85
C ILE A 449 25.67 1.63 7.64
N ALA A 450 25.66 2.80 6.99
CA ALA A 450 25.98 4.06 7.66
C ALA A 450 24.93 4.50 8.69
N THR A 451 23.69 4.03 8.57
CA THR A 451 22.61 4.27 9.55
C THR A 451 22.77 3.40 10.79
N ILE A 452 23.29 2.18 10.62
CA ILE A 452 23.48 1.19 11.70
C ILE A 452 24.75 1.47 12.52
N ARG A 453 25.81 1.96 11.86
CA ARG A 453 27.07 2.37 12.51
C ARG A 453 26.89 3.65 13.33
#